data_AF-A0A497SAZ6-F1
#
_entry.id   AF-A0A497SAZ6-F1
#
_cell.length_a   1.000
_cell.length_b   1.000
_cell.length_c   1.000
_cell.angle_alpha   90.00
_cell.angle_beta   90.00
_cell.angle_gamma   90.00
#
_symmetry.space_group_name_H-M   'P 1'
#
loop_
_entity.id
_entity.type
_entity.pdbx_description
1 polymer ?
#
loop_
_entity_poly.entity_id
_entity_poly.type
_entity_poly.pdbx_seq_one_letter_code
_entity_poly.pdbx_strand_id
1 'polypeptide(L)' 'MTTQIDGEIKEIYESIKYKIISRLNDFEYLLRNGSEEEIFVELVFCLLTSQSKARVAGRCGKSC' A
#
# COMPACT_ATOMS: atom_id res chain seq x y z
N MET A 1 -23.81 21.21 3.33
CA MET A 1 -24.04 19.85 2.76
C MET A 1 -23.11 18.92 3.53
N THR A 2 -23.51 18.51 4.74
CA THR A 2 -22.65 17.80 5.70
C THR A 2 -22.91 16.29 5.62
N THR A 3 -21.87 15.61 5.16
CA THR A 3 -21.44 14.23 5.43
C THR A 3 -22.47 13.18 5.87
N GLN A 4 -22.84 12.31 4.92
CA GLN A 4 -23.41 10.97 5.18
C GLN A 4 -22.38 9.83 5.03
N ILE A 5 -21.13 10.15 4.67
CA ILE A 5 -20.05 9.18 4.42
C ILE A 5 -19.38 8.72 5.74
N ASP A 6 -19.57 9.46 6.83
CA ASP A 6 -18.70 9.39 8.01
C ASP A 6 -18.87 8.13 8.87
N GLY A 7 -20.06 7.53 8.93
CA GLY A 7 -20.34 6.39 9.81
C GLY A 7 -19.70 5.09 9.32
N GLU A 8 -20.09 4.64 8.13
CA GLU A 8 -19.63 3.38 7.54
C GLU A 8 -18.12 3.39 7.27
N ILE A 9 -17.56 4.50 6.77
CA ILE A 9 -16.12 4.62 6.58
C ILE A 9 -15.38 4.56 7.92
N LYS A 10 -15.90 5.17 8.98
CA LYS A 10 -15.28 5.12 10.30
C LYS A 10 -15.33 3.73 10.91
N GLU A 11 -16.44 3.01 10.76
CA GLU A 11 -16.55 1.62 11.20
C GLU A 11 -15.59 0.70 10.44
N ILE A 12 -15.53 0.84 9.11
CA ILE A 12 -14.57 0.11 8.27
C ILE A 12 -13.14 0.47 8.70
N TYR A 13 -12.84 1.76 8.82
CA TYR A 13 -11.53 2.24 9.23
C TYR A 13 -11.12 1.63 10.56
N GLU A 14 -11.94 1.74 11.61
CA GLU A 14 -11.62 1.15 12.92
C GLU A 14 -11.44 -0.38 12.83
N SER A 15 -12.20 -1.07 11.97
CA SER A 15 -12.03 -2.53 11.76
C SER A 15 -10.72 -2.92 11.06
N ILE A 16 -10.14 -2.04 10.22
CA ILE A 16 -8.90 -2.33 9.45
C ILE A 16 -7.71 -1.43 9.82
N LYS A 17 -7.87 -0.53 10.79
CA LYS A 17 -6.90 0.51 11.16
C LYS A 17 -5.52 -0.06 11.45
N TYR A 18 -5.46 -1.15 12.19
CA TYR A 18 -4.21 -1.84 12.49
C TYR A 18 -3.51 -2.36 11.23
N LYS A 19 -4.27 -2.84 10.23
CA LYS A 19 -3.72 -3.29 8.95
C LYS A 19 -3.18 -2.12 8.14
N ILE A 20 -3.89 -0.98 8.14
CA ILE A 20 -3.42 0.26 7.48
C ILE A 20 -2.11 0.72 8.12
N ILE A 21 -2.08 0.85 9.45
CA ILE A 21 -0.88 1.29 10.19
C ILE A 21 0.28 0.33 9.95
N SER A 22 0.05 -0.99 10.02
CA SER A 22 1.07 -1.99 9.72
C SER A 22 1.65 -1.82 8.32
N ARG A 23 0.81 -1.61 7.31
CA ARG A 23 1.26 -1.38 5.93
C ARG A 23 2.06 -0.10 5.76
N LEU A 24 1.66 0.98 6.43
CA LEU A 24 2.42 2.24 6.43
C LEU A 24 3.80 2.06 7.07
N ASN A 25 3.88 1.33 8.18
CA ASN A 25 5.15 1.02 8.83
C ASN A 25 6.05 0.15 7.95
N ASP A 26 5.49 -0.79 7.18
CA ASP A 26 6.26 -1.60 6.23
C ASP A 26 6.91 -0.72 5.15
N PHE A 27 6.18 0.26 4.60
CA PHE A 27 6.73 1.21 3.64
C PHE A 27 7.81 2.10 4.25
N GLU A 28 7.61 2.58 5.47
CA GLU A 28 8.62 3.37 6.18
C GLU A 28 9.89 2.54 6.47
N TYR A 29 9.73 1.27 6.85
CA TYR A 29 10.84 0.36 7.07
C TYR A 29 11.62 0.10 5.78
N LEU A 30 10.91 -0.18 4.67
CA LEU A 30 11.51 -0.40 3.36
C LEU A 30 12.31 0.82 2.88
N LEU A 31 11.77 2.03 3.07
CA LEU A 31 12.47 3.26 2.68
C LEU A 31 13.73 3.51 3.53
N ARG A 32 13.71 3.15 4.82
CA ARG A 32 14.82 3.38 5.74
C ARG A 32 15.91 2.30 5.68
N ASN A 33 15.53 1.05 5.44
CA ASN A 33 16.41 -0.11 5.62
C ASN A 33 16.51 -1.00 4.37
N GLY A 34 15.69 -0.76 3.34
CA GLY A 34 15.70 -1.54 2.12
C GLY A 34 16.97 -1.30 1.32
N SER A 35 17.42 -2.35 0.63
CA SER A 35 18.47 -2.26 -0.38
C SER A 35 18.01 -1.44 -1.59
N GLU A 36 18.96 -1.00 -2.41
CA GLU A 36 18.66 -0.30 -3.66
C GLU A 36 17.77 -1.14 -4.60
N GLU A 37 17.99 -2.45 -4.65
CA GLU A 37 17.17 -3.39 -5.43
C GLU A 37 15.73 -3.44 -4.92
N GLU A 38 15.53 -3.54 -3.60
CA GLU A 38 14.20 -3.57 -3.00
C GLU A 38 13.44 -2.25 -3.24
N ILE A 39 14.12 -1.11 -3.13
CA ILE A 39 13.55 0.21 -3.42
C ILE A 39 13.21 0.34 -4.92
N PHE A 40 14.08 -0.18 -5.80
CA PHE A 40 13.86 -0.18 -7.24
C PHE A 40 12.64 -1.01 -7.64
N VAL A 41 12.44 -2.18 -7.02
CA VAL A 41 11.25 -3.00 -7.24
C VAL A 41 9.96 -2.26 -6.86
N GLU A 42 9.95 -1.55 -5.73
CA GLU A 42 8.77 -0.77 -5.31
C GLU A 42 8.49 0.42 -6.25
N LEU A 43 9.54 1.07 -6.75
CA LEU A 43 9.41 2.10 -7.78
C LEU A 43 8.81 1.55 -9.07
N VAL A 44 9.31 0.41 -9.56
CA VAL A 44 8.75 -0.27 -10.74
C VAL A 44 7.28 -0.65 -10.49
N PHE A 45 6.95 -1.15 -9.30
CA PHE A 45 5.57 -1.45 -8.92
C PHE A 45 4.67 -0.19 -9.00
N CYS A 46 5.10 0.95 -8.46
CA CYS A 46 4.36 2.21 -8.52
C CYS A 46 4.14 2.68 -9.98
N LEU A 47 5.17 2.59 -10.82
CA LEU A 47 5.08 2.97 -12.23
C LEU A 47 4.08 2.09 -12.98
N LEU A 48 4.11 0.78 -12.75
CA LEU A 48 3.22 -0.19 -13.39
C LEU A 48 1.78 -0.18 -12.86
N THR A 49 1.52 0.44 -11.71
CA THR A 49 0.19 0.52 -11.07
C THR A 49 -0.55 1.82 -11.33
N SER A 50 0.10 2.84 -11.91
CA SER A 50 -0.52 4.11 -12.28
C SER A 50 -1.79 3.99 -13.16
N GLN A 51 -1.97 2.85 -13.86
CA GLN A 51 -3.15 2.53 -14.68
C GLN A 51 -3.71 1.11 -14.48
N SER A 52 -3.28 0.38 -13.44
CA SER A 52 -3.61 -1.04 -13.25
C SER A 52 -3.97 -1.43 -11.80
N LYS A 53 -4.71 -2.53 -11.62
CA LYS A 53 -5.09 -3.02 -10.28
C LYS A 53 -3.83 -3.49 -9.53
N ALA A 54 -3.59 -3.01 -8.31
CA ALA A 54 -2.44 -3.37 -7.45
C ALA A 54 -2.18 -4.88 -7.33
N ARG A 55 -3.24 -5.71 -7.38
CA ARG A 55 -3.16 -7.19 -7.38
C ARG A 55 -2.35 -7.78 -8.55
N VAL A 56 -2.27 -7.06 -9.67
CA VAL A 56 -1.59 -7.53 -10.89
C VAL A 56 -0.09 -7.27 -10.79
N ALA A 57 0.32 -6.09 -10.35
CA ALA A 57 1.74 -5.72 -10.23
C ALA A 57 2.47 -6.46 -9.10
N GLY A 58 1.77 -6.81 -8.00
CA GLY A 58 2.38 -7.57 -6.88
C GLY A 58 2.81 -8.99 -7.23
N ARG A 59 2.44 -9.50 -8.42
CA ARG A 59 2.91 -10.79 -8.94
C ARG A 59 4.27 -10.70 -9.64
N CYS A 60 4.72 -9.50 -10.02
CA CYS A 60 6.03 -9.31 -10.64
C CYS A 60 7.17 -9.40 -9.63
N GLY A 61 6.95 -8.95 -8.38
CA GLY A 61 7.98 -8.91 -7.34
C GLY A 61 8.11 -10.15 -6.45
N LYS A 62 7.34 -11.22 -6.69
CA LYS A 62 7.36 -12.44 -5.85
C LYS A 62 7.90 -13.69 -6.56
N SER A 63 8.46 -13.54 -7.76
CA SER A 63 8.92 -14.67 -8.58
C SER A 63 10.10 -14.30 -9.49
N CYS A 64 11.08 -13.59 -8.93
CA CYS A 64 12.47 -13.67 -9.36
C CYS A 64 13.26 -14.33 -8.22
#